data_AF-A0A5B8Z6E0-F1
#
_entry.id   AF-A0A5B8Z6E0-F1
#
_cell.length_a   1.000
_cell.length_b   1.000
_cell.length_c   1.000
_cell.angle_alpha   90.00
_cell.angle_beta   90.00
_cell.angle_gamma   90.00
#
_symmetry.space_group_name_H-M   'P 1'
#
loop_
_entity.id
_entity.type
_entity.pdbx_description
1 polymer ?
#
loop_
_entity_poly.entity_id
_entity_poly.type
_entity_poly.pdbx_seq_one_letter_code
_entity_poly.pdbx_strand_id
1 'polypeptide(L)'
;MEKKVMALLMMCALLLVACRPVPMNKVIKEDIPFNVQEVIHTEKVKDGVILLYATRQKNKHGEFDAITVAFLKGNDEDGWENAGHNHWEHEENELLTTYTDVFYDYDHKGNLENRIPVIYGKIESKDIKSVEVSGKDEKLEKSHIIEKGSGRYFFKLGDYEIARGLSSDGKAMGDNLE
;
A
#
# COMPACT_ATOMS: atom_id res chain seq x y z
N MET A 1 -43.67 32.54 -7.91
CA MET A 1 -42.53 32.02 -7.13
C MET A 1 -41.77 33.22 -6.58
N GLU A 2 -41.81 33.43 -5.26
CA GLU A 2 -41.22 34.62 -4.64
C GLU A 2 -39.70 34.65 -4.83
N LYS A 3 -39.12 35.84 -5.06
CA LYS A 3 -37.67 36.04 -5.27
C LYS A 3 -36.80 35.39 -4.19
N LYS A 4 -37.33 35.25 -2.97
CA LYS A 4 -36.68 34.56 -1.84
C LYS A 4 -36.54 33.06 -2.04
N VAL A 5 -37.55 32.41 -2.62
CA VAL A 5 -37.55 30.96 -2.92
C VAL A 5 -36.53 30.66 -4.02
N MET A 6 -36.44 31.54 -5.03
CA MET A 6 -35.49 31.41 -6.13
C MET A 6 -34.04 31.64 -5.67
N ALA A 7 -33.80 32.57 -4.73
CA ALA A 7 -32.48 32.78 -4.13
C ALA A 7 -32.04 31.60 -3.24
N LEU A 8 -32.98 31.02 -2.47
CA LEU A 8 -32.70 29.83 -1.65
C LEU A 8 -32.38 28.61 -2.53
N LEU A 9 -33.12 28.42 -3.63
CA LEU A 9 -32.85 27.35 -4.61
C LEU A 9 -31.50 27.52 -5.31
N MET A 10 -31.10 28.76 -5.66
CA MET A 10 -29.75 29.02 -6.20
C MET A 10 -28.65 28.74 -5.17
N MET A 11 -28.86 29.08 -3.90
CA MET A 11 -27.90 28.81 -2.83
C MET A 11 -27.76 27.30 -2.55
N CYS A 12 -28.88 26.55 -2.54
CA CYS A 12 -28.86 25.09 -2.45
C CYS A 12 -28.21 24.44 -3.67
N ALA A 13 -28.47 24.95 -4.87
CA ALA A 13 -27.83 24.46 -6.10
C ALA A 13 -26.31 24.69 -6.08
N LEU A 14 -25.83 25.82 -5.54
CA LEU A 14 -24.40 26.10 -5.37
C LEU A 14 -23.71 25.19 -4.34
N LEU A 15 -24.42 24.80 -3.27
CA LEU A 15 -23.91 23.86 -2.27
C LEU A 15 -23.77 22.43 -2.82
N LEU A 16 -24.61 22.04 -3.78
CA LEU A 16 -24.55 20.71 -4.41
C LEU A 16 -23.39 20.52 -5.38
N VAL A 17 -22.75 21.59 -5.88
CA VAL A 17 -21.57 21.51 -6.77
C VAL A 17 -20.25 21.38 -5.99
N ALA A 18 -20.30 21.45 -4.66
CA ALA A 18 -19.11 21.61 -3.81
C ALA A 18 -18.40 20.31 -3.41
N CYS A 19 -19.01 19.13 -3.61
CA CYS A 19 -18.33 17.84 -3.38
C CYS A 19 -18.05 17.16 -4.72
N ARG A 20 -16.91 17.48 -5.32
CA ARG A 20 -16.35 16.64 -6.38
C ARG A 20 -15.56 15.49 -5.73
N PRO A 21 -15.74 14.25 -6.17
CA PRO A 21 -14.96 13.12 -5.64
C PRO A 21 -13.47 13.41 -5.81
N VAL A 22 -12.68 13.15 -4.77
CA VAL A 22 -11.23 13.33 -4.79
C VAL A 22 -10.63 12.17 -5.60
N PRO A 23 -9.90 12.44 -6.70
CA PRO A 23 -9.31 11.36 -7.48
C PRO A 23 -8.09 10.77 -6.77
N MET A 24 -7.86 9.45 -6.93
CA MET A 24 -6.80 8.71 -6.24
C MET A 24 -5.40 9.34 -6.42
N ASN A 25 -5.09 9.84 -7.62
CA ASN A 25 -3.80 10.47 -7.90
C ASN A 25 -3.56 11.74 -7.08
N LYS A 26 -4.63 12.44 -6.68
CA LYS A 26 -4.54 13.61 -5.80
C LYS A 26 -4.20 13.18 -4.38
N VAL A 27 -4.86 12.14 -3.87
CA VAL A 27 -4.55 11.55 -2.55
C VAL A 27 -3.10 11.05 -2.49
N ILE A 28 -2.65 10.34 -3.53
CA ILE A 28 -1.26 9.85 -3.61
C ILE A 28 -0.24 11.00 -3.52
N LYS A 29 -0.56 12.16 -4.11
CA LYS A 29 0.36 13.30 -4.18
C LYS A 29 0.29 14.20 -2.94
N GLU A 30 -0.89 14.39 -2.39
CA GLU A 30 -1.15 15.40 -1.36
C GLU A 30 -1.27 14.81 0.04
N ASP A 31 -1.77 13.58 0.17
CA ASP A 31 -2.15 13.00 1.48
C ASP A 31 -1.21 11.88 1.93
N ILE A 32 -0.39 11.29 1.04
CA ILE A 32 0.67 10.35 1.41
C ILE A 32 1.94 11.14 1.80
N PRO A 33 2.43 11.05 3.04
CA PRO A 33 3.47 11.95 3.56
C PRO A 33 4.89 11.69 3.01
N PHE A 34 5.08 10.63 2.21
CA PHE A 34 6.40 10.15 1.80
C PHE A 34 6.62 10.23 0.29
N ASN A 35 6.56 11.44 -0.29
CA ASN A 35 6.94 11.76 -1.68
C ASN A 35 7.00 10.55 -2.64
N VAL A 36 5.82 10.10 -3.09
CA VAL A 36 5.68 8.89 -3.90
C VAL A 36 6.39 9.05 -5.23
N GLN A 37 7.41 8.23 -5.49
CA GLN A 37 8.16 8.25 -6.74
C GLN A 37 7.49 7.37 -7.80
N GLU A 38 7.07 6.17 -7.40
CA GLU A 38 6.47 5.19 -8.30
C GLU A 38 5.49 4.30 -7.53
N VAL A 39 4.28 4.13 -8.08
CA VAL A 39 3.35 3.08 -7.63
C VAL A 39 3.74 1.78 -8.31
N ILE A 40 4.17 0.80 -7.52
CA ILE A 40 4.65 -0.50 -7.96
C ILE A 40 3.47 -1.44 -8.20
N HIS A 41 2.54 -1.50 -7.24
CA HIS A 41 1.36 -2.37 -7.29
C HIS A 41 0.15 -1.72 -6.64
N THR A 42 -1.04 -2.10 -7.09
CA THR A 42 -2.32 -1.68 -6.53
C THR A 42 -3.18 -2.91 -6.33
N GLU A 43 -3.41 -3.29 -5.07
CA GLU A 43 -4.23 -4.42 -4.70
C GLU A 43 -5.62 -3.94 -4.26
N LYS A 44 -6.68 -4.53 -4.79
CA LYS A 44 -8.05 -4.21 -4.35
C LYS A 44 -8.37 -4.92 -3.05
N VAL A 45 -8.97 -4.18 -2.13
CA VAL A 45 -9.54 -4.71 -0.88
C VAL A 45 -11.01 -4.28 -0.78
N LYS A 46 -11.72 -4.81 0.21
CA LYS A 46 -13.18 -4.63 0.33
C LYS A 46 -13.63 -3.17 0.20
N ASP A 47 -12.95 -2.26 0.91
CA ASP A 47 -13.36 -0.86 1.04
C ASP A 47 -12.35 0.12 0.39
N GLY A 48 -11.45 -0.37 -0.49
CA GLY A 48 -10.46 0.49 -1.12
C GLY A 48 -9.31 -0.27 -1.80
N VAL A 49 -8.10 0.28 -1.73
CA VAL A 49 -6.89 -0.31 -2.30
C VAL A 49 -5.68 -0.22 -1.37
N ILE A 50 -4.82 -1.23 -1.42
CA ILE A 50 -3.46 -1.15 -0.89
C ILE A 50 -2.51 -0.83 -2.03
N LEU A 51 -1.73 0.23 -1.87
CA LEU A 51 -0.67 0.61 -2.79
C LEU A 51 0.66 0.10 -2.25
N LEU A 52 1.43 -0.64 -3.04
CA LEU A 52 2.88 -0.77 -2.84
C LEU A 52 3.56 0.31 -3.67
N TYR A 53 4.43 1.12 -3.05
CA TYR A 53 5.09 2.21 -3.75
C TYR A 53 6.53 2.43 -3.28
N ALA A 54 7.33 3.00 -4.18
CA ALA A 54 8.68 3.46 -3.88
C ALA A 54 8.65 4.93 -3.44
N THR A 55 9.46 5.24 -2.44
CA THR A 55 9.65 6.59 -1.91
C THR A 55 11.12 6.89 -1.71
N ARG A 56 11.50 8.15 -1.93
CA ARG A 56 12.86 8.62 -1.69
C ARG A 56 12.94 9.31 -0.34
N GLN A 57 13.75 8.75 0.54
CA GLN A 57 13.93 9.21 1.91
C GLN A 57 15.33 9.80 2.12
N LYS A 58 15.49 10.60 3.17
CA LYS A 58 16.77 11.20 3.53
C LYS A 58 17.02 11.05 5.02
N ASN A 59 18.19 10.54 5.38
CA ASN A 59 18.67 10.48 6.75
C ASN A 59 20.05 11.17 6.87
N LYS A 60 20.71 11.01 8.03
CA LYS A 60 22.04 11.57 8.31
C LYS A 60 23.16 11.01 7.41
N HIS A 61 22.91 9.89 6.72
CA HIS A 61 23.87 9.19 5.86
C HIS A 61 23.65 9.46 4.37
N GLY A 62 22.53 10.10 3.98
CA GLY A 62 22.26 10.44 2.59
C GLY A 62 20.80 10.21 2.20
N GLU A 63 20.57 10.20 0.89
CA GLU A 63 19.29 9.82 0.31
C GLU A 63 19.31 8.34 -0.05
N PHE A 64 18.18 7.67 0.16
CA PHE A 64 17.99 6.27 -0.17
C PHE A 64 16.55 6.04 -0.63
N ASP A 65 16.35 4.99 -1.42
CA ASP A 65 15.02 4.59 -1.87
C ASP A 65 14.48 3.50 -0.94
N ALA A 66 13.28 3.73 -0.41
CA ALA A 66 12.54 2.77 0.40
C ALA A 66 11.28 2.32 -0.35
N ILE A 67 10.76 1.17 0.03
CA ILE A 67 9.42 0.74 -0.38
C ILE A 67 8.51 0.70 0.83
N THR A 68 7.25 1.05 0.62
CA THR A 68 6.24 0.94 1.68
C THR A 68 4.84 0.78 1.07
N VAL A 69 3.87 0.62 1.94
CA VAL A 69 2.47 0.44 1.61
C VAL A 69 1.62 1.59 2.12
N ALA A 70 0.52 1.89 1.42
CA ALA A 70 -0.52 2.81 1.90
C ALA A 70 -1.89 2.22 1.63
N PHE A 71 -2.83 2.42 2.56
CA PHE A 71 -4.23 2.07 2.38
C PHE A 71 -5.04 3.30 1.99
N LEU A 72 -5.63 3.27 0.79
CA LEU A 72 -6.57 4.29 0.34
C LEU A 72 -7.99 3.72 0.39
N LYS A 73 -8.88 4.37 1.14
CA LYS A 73 -10.30 4.00 1.24
C LYS A 73 -11.11 4.76 0.20
N GLY A 74 -12.17 4.14 -0.30
CA GLY A 74 -13.09 4.74 -1.26
C GLY A 74 -13.03 4.15 -2.66
N ASN A 75 -13.51 4.92 -3.64
CA ASN A 75 -13.65 4.49 -5.03
C ASN A 75 -13.72 5.71 -5.98
N ASP A 76 -13.80 5.46 -7.30
CA ASP A 76 -13.82 6.53 -8.30
C ASP A 76 -15.11 7.37 -8.34
N GLU A 77 -16.22 6.86 -7.77
CA GLU A 77 -17.51 7.57 -7.73
C GLU A 77 -17.62 8.48 -6.50
N ASP A 78 -17.25 7.97 -5.33
CA ASP A 78 -17.36 8.66 -4.04
C ASP A 78 -16.11 9.49 -3.71
N GLY A 79 -14.98 9.16 -4.34
CA GLY A 79 -13.67 9.72 -4.06
C GLY A 79 -12.82 8.82 -3.17
N TRP A 80 -11.55 9.19 -3.08
CA TRP A 80 -10.52 8.46 -2.35
C TRP A 80 -10.01 9.28 -1.16
N GLU A 81 -9.58 8.60 -0.11
CA GLU A 81 -8.90 9.18 1.05
C GLU A 81 -7.76 8.28 1.55
N ASN A 82 -6.76 8.86 2.22
CA ASN A 82 -5.70 8.10 2.90
C ASN A 82 -6.20 7.63 4.27
N ALA A 83 -6.48 6.33 4.39
CA ALA A 83 -7.10 5.74 5.58
C ALA A 83 -6.12 4.91 6.42
N GLY A 84 -4.91 4.65 5.90
CA GLY A 84 -3.88 3.90 6.61
C GLY A 84 -2.97 4.80 7.44
N HIS A 85 -2.34 4.22 8.47
CA HIS A 85 -1.09 4.78 8.96
C HIS A 85 -0.07 4.72 7.83
N ASN A 86 0.81 5.72 7.77
CA ASN A 86 1.88 5.74 6.80
C ASN A 86 3.17 5.64 7.60
N HIS A 87 3.87 4.53 7.44
CA HIS A 87 5.22 4.34 7.96
C HIS A 87 6.14 3.84 6.85
N TRP A 88 7.45 3.95 7.05
CA TRP A 88 8.42 3.25 6.23
C TRP A 88 9.51 2.74 7.16
N GLU A 89 9.97 1.52 6.88
CA GLU A 89 11.13 0.92 7.49
C GLU A 89 12.16 0.68 6.38
N HIS A 90 13.44 0.70 6.74
CA HIS A 90 14.49 0.40 5.79
C HIS A 90 15.57 -0.44 6.45
N GLU A 91 15.68 -1.67 5.98
CA GLU A 91 16.75 -2.59 6.31
C GLU A 91 17.39 -3.12 5.02
N GLU A 92 18.69 -2.92 4.88
CA GLU A 92 19.45 -3.42 3.74
C GLU A 92 19.66 -4.93 3.89
N ASN A 93 19.23 -5.70 2.88
CA ASN A 93 19.50 -7.12 2.79
C ASN A 93 19.99 -7.43 1.37
N GLU A 94 21.12 -8.12 1.23
CA GLU A 94 21.72 -8.39 -0.09
C GLU A 94 20.88 -9.30 -0.99
N LEU A 95 19.89 -9.99 -0.43
CA LEU A 95 19.10 -11.00 -1.12
C LEU A 95 17.63 -10.57 -1.23
N LEU A 96 16.98 -10.38 -0.09
CA LEU A 96 15.56 -10.14 0.03
C LEU A 96 15.28 -9.25 1.24
N THR A 97 14.72 -8.08 1.00
CA THR A 97 14.21 -7.22 2.07
C THR A 97 12.71 -7.44 2.19
N THR A 98 12.23 -7.75 3.41
CA THR A 98 10.82 -8.07 3.68
C THR A 98 10.28 -7.22 4.82
N TYR A 99 9.06 -6.76 4.66
CA TYR A 99 8.30 -6.01 5.66
C TYR A 99 6.93 -6.63 5.83
N THR A 100 6.35 -6.44 7.02
CA THR A 100 4.94 -6.73 7.30
C THR A 100 4.27 -5.48 7.81
N ASP A 101 3.00 -5.29 7.45
CA ASP A 101 2.18 -4.22 7.99
C ASP A 101 0.74 -4.69 8.17
N VAL A 102 -0.02 -4.02 9.03
CA VAL A 102 -1.44 -4.33 9.25
C VAL A 102 -2.23 -3.04 9.33
N PHE A 103 -3.06 -2.78 8.32
CA PHE A 103 -3.97 -1.64 8.34
C PHE A 103 -5.22 -1.97 9.15
N TYR A 104 -5.60 -1.05 10.03
CA TYR A 104 -6.81 -1.12 10.83
C TYR A 104 -7.73 0.05 10.48
N ASP A 105 -8.98 -0.27 10.16
CA ASP A 105 -10.02 0.69 9.86
C ASP A 105 -11.16 0.48 10.85
N TYR A 106 -11.64 1.57 11.45
CA TYR A 106 -12.64 1.54 12.51
C TYR A 106 -13.86 2.39 12.12
N ASP A 107 -15.05 1.91 12.47
CA ASP A 107 -16.28 2.68 12.30
C ASP A 107 -16.33 3.89 13.27
N HIS A 108 -17.32 4.75 13.08
CA HIS A 108 -17.59 5.91 13.94
C HIS A 108 -17.89 5.58 15.41
N LYS A 109 -18.14 4.31 15.75
CA LYS A 109 -18.35 3.81 17.12
C LYS A 109 -17.09 3.17 17.69
N GLY A 110 -16.00 3.11 16.93
CA GLY A 110 -14.74 2.48 17.31
C GLY A 110 -14.70 0.96 17.13
N ASN A 111 -15.63 0.36 16.39
CA ASN A 111 -15.57 -1.06 16.05
C ASN A 111 -14.63 -1.28 14.86
N LEU A 112 -13.84 -2.35 14.91
CA LEU A 112 -12.97 -2.74 13.81
C LEU A 112 -13.80 -3.17 12.59
N GLU A 113 -13.73 -2.41 11.50
CA GLU A 113 -14.36 -2.75 10.21
C GLU A 113 -13.41 -3.58 9.35
N ASN A 114 -12.15 -3.16 9.22
CA ASN A 114 -11.15 -3.85 8.42
C ASN A 114 -9.85 -4.07 9.20
N ARG A 115 -9.31 -5.28 9.07
CA ARG A 115 -7.93 -5.62 9.41
C ARG A 115 -7.28 -6.21 8.17
N ILE A 116 -6.29 -5.50 7.63
CA ILE A 116 -5.69 -5.83 6.34
C ILE A 116 -4.19 -6.07 6.56
N PRO A 117 -3.79 -7.31 6.91
CA PRO A 117 -2.39 -7.68 7.02
C PRO A 117 -1.77 -7.84 5.63
N VAL A 118 -0.54 -7.35 5.48
CA VAL A 118 0.25 -7.40 4.25
C VAL A 118 1.68 -7.83 4.55
N ILE A 119 2.25 -8.61 3.64
CA ILE A 119 3.68 -8.85 3.56
C ILE A 119 4.16 -8.38 2.18
N TYR A 120 5.27 -7.66 2.15
CA TYR A 120 5.80 -7.09 0.93
C TYR A 120 7.31 -6.91 1.03
N GLY A 121 7.97 -6.71 -0.10
CA GLY A 121 9.41 -6.59 -0.09
C GLY A 121 10.06 -6.34 -1.44
N LYS A 122 11.38 -6.14 -1.39
CA LYS A 122 12.24 -5.92 -2.55
C LYS A 122 13.19 -7.11 -2.70
N ILE A 123 13.33 -7.57 -3.94
CA ILE A 123 14.19 -8.69 -4.32
C ILE A 123 15.45 -8.10 -4.93
N GLU A 124 16.55 -8.13 -4.20
CA GLU A 124 17.84 -7.58 -4.66
C GLU A 124 18.60 -8.61 -5.51
N SER A 125 18.53 -9.89 -5.14
CA SER A 125 19.22 -10.96 -5.87
C SER A 125 18.50 -11.34 -7.18
N LYS A 126 19.26 -11.34 -8.28
CA LYS A 126 18.79 -11.85 -9.59
C LYS A 126 18.58 -13.35 -9.61
N ASP A 127 19.14 -14.07 -8.65
CA ASP A 127 19.08 -15.53 -8.59
C ASP A 127 17.76 -16.03 -8.00
N ILE A 128 17.08 -15.20 -7.20
CA ILE A 128 15.72 -15.45 -6.72
C ILE A 128 14.75 -15.43 -7.91
N LYS A 129 14.08 -16.54 -8.18
CA LYS A 129 13.09 -16.73 -9.26
C LYS A 129 11.65 -16.81 -8.76
N SER A 130 11.44 -17.11 -7.49
CA SER A 130 10.12 -17.08 -6.86
C SER A 130 10.24 -16.71 -5.38
N VAL A 131 9.17 -16.16 -4.81
CA VAL A 131 9.07 -15.88 -3.39
C VAL A 131 7.95 -16.73 -2.82
N GLU A 132 8.21 -17.36 -1.68
CA GLU A 132 7.20 -18.02 -0.87
C GLU A 132 7.05 -17.27 0.46
N VAL A 133 5.84 -17.26 0.98
CA VAL A 133 5.52 -16.69 2.28
C VAL A 133 4.83 -17.73 3.16
N SER A 134 4.98 -17.61 4.47
CA SER A 134 4.29 -18.46 5.43
C SER A 134 3.83 -17.66 6.65
N GLY A 135 2.66 -18.02 7.16
CA GLY A 135 2.14 -17.52 8.44
C GLY A 135 2.40 -18.52 9.56
N LYS A 136 1.64 -18.38 10.64
CA LYS A 136 1.74 -19.25 11.83
C LYS A 136 1.42 -20.72 11.59
N ASP A 137 0.69 -21.04 10.52
CA ASP A 137 0.38 -22.41 10.13
C ASP A 137 1.53 -23.08 9.36
N GLU A 138 2.64 -22.36 9.16
CA GLU A 138 3.84 -22.78 8.42
C GLU A 138 3.57 -23.21 6.97
N LYS A 139 2.37 -22.92 6.45
CA LYS A 139 2.01 -23.27 5.09
C LYS A 139 2.68 -22.30 4.13
N LEU A 140 3.50 -22.86 3.25
CA LEU A 140 4.19 -22.10 2.22
C LEU A 140 3.25 -21.78 1.06
N GLU A 141 3.15 -20.49 0.74
CA GLU A 141 2.38 -19.98 -0.37
C GLU A 141 3.23 -19.13 -1.30
N LYS A 142 3.08 -19.32 -2.61
CA LYS A 142 3.76 -18.47 -3.58
C LYS A 142 3.20 -17.04 -3.56
N SER A 143 4.12 -16.08 -3.57
CA SER A 143 3.85 -14.68 -3.87
C SER A 143 4.22 -14.37 -5.32
N HIS A 144 3.48 -13.45 -5.95
CA HIS A 144 3.86 -12.96 -7.27
C HIS A 144 5.07 -12.04 -7.17
N ILE A 145 5.98 -12.17 -8.14
CA ILE A 145 7.05 -11.19 -8.37
C ILE A 145 6.51 -10.12 -9.31
N ILE A 146 6.68 -8.87 -8.91
CA ILE A 146 6.27 -7.68 -9.65
C ILE A 146 7.55 -7.00 -10.14
N GLU A 147 7.72 -6.88 -11.45
CA GLU A 147 8.84 -6.15 -12.05
C GLU A 147 8.37 -4.74 -12.44
N LYS A 148 9.09 -3.74 -11.94
CA LYS A 148 8.81 -2.33 -12.19
C LYS A 148 10.12 -1.58 -12.41
N GLY A 149 10.09 -0.40 -13.02
CA GLY A 149 11.30 0.33 -13.43
C GLY A 149 12.35 0.49 -12.32
N SER A 150 11.90 0.58 -11.06
CA SER A 150 12.72 0.67 -9.85
C SER A 150 13.30 -0.66 -9.32
N GLY A 151 12.81 -1.82 -9.77
CA GLY A 151 13.32 -3.11 -9.30
C GLY A 151 12.33 -4.27 -9.40
N ARG A 152 12.58 -5.29 -8.55
CA ARG A 152 11.77 -6.50 -8.44
C ARG A 152 11.19 -6.57 -7.04
N TYR A 153 9.90 -6.84 -6.95
CA TYR A 153 9.15 -6.74 -5.70
C TYR A 153 8.26 -7.95 -5.50
N PHE A 154 7.78 -8.14 -4.28
CA PHE A 154 6.69 -9.05 -4.01
C PHE A 154 5.69 -8.38 -3.06
N PHE A 155 4.44 -8.83 -3.13
CA PHE A 155 3.34 -8.32 -2.32
C PHE A 155 2.31 -9.42 -2.13
N LYS A 156 1.79 -9.57 -0.91
CA LYS A 156 0.68 -10.48 -0.63
C LYS A 156 -0.13 -10.03 0.58
N LEU A 157 -1.45 -10.18 0.48
CA LEU A 157 -2.39 -9.97 1.58
C LEU A 157 -2.48 -11.24 2.44
N GLY A 158 -2.40 -11.09 3.76
CA GLY A 158 -2.57 -12.18 4.72
C GLY A 158 -1.65 -12.05 5.93
N ASP A 159 -1.96 -12.82 6.98
CA ASP A 159 -1.16 -12.92 8.21
C ASP A 159 0.09 -13.78 7.98
N TYR A 160 0.98 -13.29 7.13
CA TYR A 160 2.28 -13.90 6.86
C TYR A 160 3.36 -13.26 7.72
N GLU A 161 4.30 -14.06 8.19
CA GLU A 161 5.38 -13.63 9.08
C GLU A 161 6.75 -13.76 8.41
N ILE A 162 6.88 -14.70 7.47
CA ILE A 162 8.15 -15.02 6.82
C ILE A 162 7.96 -14.92 5.31
N ALA A 163 8.97 -14.38 4.63
CA ALA A 163 9.16 -14.55 3.20
C ALA A 163 10.53 -15.17 2.93
N ARG A 164 10.60 -16.01 1.89
CA ARG A 164 11.85 -16.59 1.42
C ARG A 164 11.98 -16.54 -0.10
N GLY A 165 13.19 -16.26 -0.55
CA GLY A 165 13.54 -16.30 -1.98
C GLY A 165 14.01 -17.69 -2.39
N LEU A 166 13.49 -18.19 -3.52
CA LEU A 166 13.91 -19.47 -4.10
C LEU A 166 14.65 -19.27 -5.42
N SER A 167 15.74 -20.01 -5.62
CA SER A 167 16.45 -20.14 -6.90
C SER A 167 15.65 -20.90 -7.97
N SER A 168 16.18 -21.00 -9.18
CA SER A 168 15.56 -21.73 -10.30
C SER A 168 15.38 -23.24 -10.05
N ASP A 169 16.23 -23.84 -9.23
CA ASP A 169 16.15 -25.26 -8.81
C ASP A 169 15.34 -25.45 -7.52
N GLY A 170 14.74 -24.39 -6.98
CA GLY A 170 13.87 -24.44 -5.80
C GLY A 170 14.61 -24.42 -4.46
N LYS A 171 15.91 -24.13 -4.44
CA LYS A 171 16.68 -23.98 -3.21
C LYS A 171 16.37 -22.63 -2.54
N ALA A 172 16.14 -22.64 -1.23
CA ALA A 172 16.03 -21.41 -0.45
C ALA A 172 17.36 -20.65 -0.45
N MET A 173 17.30 -19.36 -0.78
CA MET A 173 18.46 -18.49 -0.89
C MET A 173 18.52 -17.44 0.22
N GLY A 174 17.41 -17.11 0.86
CA GLY A 174 17.36 -16.13 1.94
C GLY A 174 15.99 -16.16 2.61
N ASP A 175 16.01 -16.12 3.93
CA ASP A 175 14.86 -16.17 4.83
C ASP A 175 15.02 -15.01 5.81
N ASN A 176 13.93 -14.36 6.22
CA ASN A 176 13.94 -13.30 7.24
C ASN A 176 14.01 -13.83 8.68
N LEU A 177 14.57 -15.02 8.89
CA LEU A 177 14.71 -15.64 10.21
C LEU A 177 15.99 -15.16 10.90
N GLU A 178 15.89 -14.10 11.70
CA GLU A 178 16.77 -13.94 12.88
C GLU A 178 16.22 -14.74 14.07
#